data_AF-A0A970JFH3-F1
#
_entry.id   AF-A0A970JFH3-F1
#
_cell.length_a   1.000
_cell.length_b   1.000
_cell.length_c   1.000
_cell.angle_alpha   90.00
_cell.angle_beta   90.00
_cell.angle_gamma   90.00
#
_symmetry.space_group_name_H-M   'P 1'
#
loop_
_entity.id
_entity.type
_entity.pdbx_description
1 polymer ?
#
loop_
_entity_poly.entity_id
_entity_poly.type
_entity_poly.pdbx_seq_one_letter_code
_entity_poly.pdbx_strand_id
1 'polypeptide(L)'
;MKTVIGNIKGLTLPELLVVMFLIALVLAVIYPLFFFGSDSFALSRDRYRQQSDARIAAETIVEHVRHAVEVEIIPYAEAVDSSKQQNGYHYFYLVDGKLYHSHFAEDESSHQIKVYEVALENHDKLFVKAEENVLGINLTAQQQKQQFKVETEIFLPNLARAQTGIVDKTGESEWKGLKYRSK
;
A
#
# COMPACT_ATOMS: atom_id res chain seq x y z
N MET A 1 -11.68 -75.77 -38.99
CA MET A 1 -12.12 -74.44 -38.54
C MET A 1 -11.57 -74.25 -37.14
N LYS A 2 -10.56 -73.37 -36.96
CA LYS A 2 -9.81 -73.23 -35.70
C LYS A 2 -10.30 -71.96 -35.00
N THR A 3 -11.10 -72.11 -33.94
CA THR A 3 -11.60 -70.99 -33.15
C THR A 3 -10.46 -70.39 -32.35
N VAL A 4 -10.03 -69.19 -32.73
CA VAL A 4 -9.14 -68.35 -31.92
C VAL A 4 -9.97 -67.77 -30.79
N ILE A 5 -9.97 -68.42 -29.63
CA ILE A 5 -10.49 -67.83 -28.41
C ILE A 5 -9.45 -66.81 -27.95
N GLY A 6 -9.77 -65.52 -28.09
CA GLY A 6 -8.96 -64.43 -27.59
C GLY A 6 -8.82 -64.52 -26.08
N ASN A 7 -7.59 -64.64 -25.59
CA ASN A 7 -7.28 -64.65 -24.17
C ASN A 7 -7.46 -63.22 -23.63
N ILE A 8 -8.61 -62.95 -22.99
CA ILE A 8 -8.86 -61.68 -22.31
C ILE A 8 -8.11 -61.76 -20.97
N LYS A 9 -6.82 -61.41 -20.97
CA LYS A 9 -6.02 -61.32 -19.74
C LYS A 9 -6.63 -60.24 -18.84
N GLY A 10 -7.21 -60.65 -17.72
CA GLY A 10 -7.71 -59.75 -16.68
C GLY A 10 -6.56 -59.07 -15.93
N LEU A 11 -6.86 -57.95 -15.28
CA LEU A 11 -5.91 -57.25 -14.40
C LEU A 11 -5.51 -58.18 -13.24
N THR A 12 -4.21 -58.43 -13.07
CA THR A 12 -3.75 -59.28 -11.96
C THR A 12 -3.62 -58.45 -10.67
N LEU A 13 -3.80 -59.11 -9.53
CA LEU A 13 -3.71 -58.46 -8.22
C LEU A 13 -2.35 -57.79 -7.95
N PRO A 14 -1.20 -58.39 -8.33
CA PRO A 14 0.10 -57.72 -8.22
C PRO A 14 0.23 -56.48 -9.12
N GLU A 15 -0.31 -56.51 -10.33
CA GLU A 15 -0.30 -55.35 -11.24
C GLU A 15 -1.11 -54.18 -10.65
N LEU A 16 -2.27 -54.46 -10.05
CA LEU A 16 -3.08 -53.43 -9.37
C LEU A 16 -2.32 -52.80 -8.19
N LEU A 17 -1.63 -53.60 -7.39
CA LEU A 17 -0.86 -53.10 -6.24
C LEU A 17 0.29 -52.19 -6.68
N VAL A 18 1.01 -52.56 -7.75
CA VAL A 18 2.09 -51.72 -8.30
C VAL A 18 1.52 -50.40 -8.84
N VAL A 19 0.40 -50.42 -9.56
CA VAL A 19 -0.23 -49.20 -10.06
C VAL A 19 -0.68 -48.29 -8.91
N MET A 20 -1.32 -48.85 -7.88
CA MET A 20 -1.72 -48.08 -6.70
C MET A 20 -0.54 -47.47 -5.95
N PHE A 21 0.55 -48.24 -5.80
CA PHE A 21 1.78 -47.74 -5.17
C PHE A 21 2.40 -46.58 -5.95
N LEU A 22 2.47 -46.69 -7.28
CA LEU A 22 2.98 -45.62 -8.14
C LEU A 22 2.10 -44.37 -8.08
N ILE A 23 0.77 -44.52 -8.07
CA ILE A 23 -0.15 -43.39 -7.90
C ILE A 23 0.07 -42.70 -6.54
N ALA A 24 0.17 -43.47 -5.46
CA ALA A 24 0.41 -42.92 -4.13
C ALA A 24 1.75 -42.16 -4.06
N LEU A 25 2.81 -42.70 -4.67
CA LEU A 25 4.11 -42.06 -4.73
C LEU A 25 4.06 -40.75 -5.52
N VAL A 26 3.36 -40.73 -6.66
CA VAL A 26 3.17 -39.51 -7.46
C VAL A 26 2.37 -38.47 -6.69
N LEU A 27 1.28 -38.86 -6.03
CA LEU A 27 0.46 -37.95 -5.23
C LEU A 27 1.23 -37.38 -4.03
N ALA A 28 2.08 -38.19 -3.38
CA ALA A 28 2.92 -37.76 -2.27
C ALA A 28 3.90 -36.64 -2.66
N VAL A 29 4.30 -36.57 -3.93
CA VAL A 29 5.19 -35.51 -4.45
C VAL A 29 4.40 -34.32 -4.97
N ILE A 30 3.34 -34.54 -5.75
CA ILE A 30 2.58 -33.46 -6.40
C ILE A 30 1.81 -32.63 -5.37
N TYR A 31 1.22 -33.26 -4.36
CA TYR A 31 0.38 -32.57 -3.40
C TYR A 31 1.16 -31.48 -2.63
N PRO A 32 2.30 -31.77 -1.97
CA PRO A 32 3.07 -30.72 -1.29
C PRO A 32 3.57 -29.61 -2.23
N LEU A 33 3.99 -29.95 -3.45
CA LEU A 33 4.45 -28.96 -4.44
C LEU A 33 3.34 -28.00 -4.86
N PHE A 34 2.13 -28.52 -5.03
CA PHE A 34 0.96 -27.70 -5.39
C PHE A 34 0.62 -26.68 -4.30
N PHE A 35 0.52 -27.13 -3.04
CA PHE A 35 0.21 -26.23 -1.92
C PHE A 35 1.35 -25.25 -1.66
N PHE A 36 2.60 -25.71 -1.68
CA PHE A 36 3.76 -24.84 -1.54
C PHE A 36 3.80 -23.75 -2.61
N GLY A 37 3.55 -24.11 -3.86
CA GLY A 37 3.47 -23.16 -4.96
C GLY A 37 2.38 -22.11 -4.72
N SER A 38 1.15 -22.56 -4.43
CA SER A 38 0.02 -21.68 -4.14
C SER A 38 0.30 -20.70 -3.00
N ASP A 39 0.84 -21.20 -1.89
CA ASP A 39 1.15 -20.39 -0.70
C ASP A 39 2.27 -19.39 -0.98
N SER A 40 3.31 -19.81 -1.71
CA SER A 40 4.41 -18.93 -2.11
C SER A 40 3.94 -17.80 -3.03
N PHE A 41 3.09 -18.10 -4.02
CA PHE A 41 2.52 -17.10 -4.92
C PHE A 41 1.58 -16.14 -4.17
N ALA A 42 0.75 -16.64 -3.26
CA ALA A 42 -0.13 -15.80 -2.46
C ALA A 42 0.69 -14.83 -1.60
N LEU A 43 1.69 -15.33 -0.89
CA LEU A 43 2.58 -14.52 -0.06
C LEU A 43 3.35 -13.48 -0.88
N SER A 44 3.84 -13.86 -2.07
CA SER A 44 4.54 -12.92 -2.96
C SER A 44 3.63 -11.81 -3.48
N ARG A 45 2.40 -12.16 -3.87
CA ARG A 45 1.41 -11.20 -4.34
C ARG A 45 1.02 -10.22 -3.24
N ASP A 46 0.82 -10.69 -2.03
CA ASP A 46 0.41 -9.83 -0.91
C ASP A 46 1.53 -8.87 -0.51
N ARG A 47 2.79 -9.34 -0.49
CA ARG A 47 3.97 -8.46 -0.35
C ARG A 47 4.05 -7.40 -1.45
N TYR A 48 3.90 -7.81 -2.71
CA TYR A 48 3.97 -6.89 -3.84
C TYR A 48 2.90 -5.79 -3.73
N ARG A 49 1.67 -6.15 -3.37
CA ARG A 49 0.58 -5.19 -3.15
C ARG A 49 0.95 -4.17 -2.07
N GLN A 50 1.42 -4.60 -0.91
CA GLN A 50 1.82 -3.68 0.17
C GLN A 50 2.90 -2.68 -0.27
N GLN A 51 3.92 -3.16 -1.00
CA GLN A 51 4.98 -2.30 -1.52
C GLN A 51 4.44 -1.30 -2.55
N SER A 52 3.58 -1.78 -3.45
CA SER A 52 2.94 -0.96 -4.46
C SER A 52 2.06 0.11 -3.84
N ASP A 53 1.24 -0.24 -2.83
CA ASP A 53 0.30 0.69 -2.18
C ASP A 53 1.04 1.80 -1.45
N ALA A 54 2.08 1.47 -0.66
CA ALA A 54 2.91 2.47 0.00
C ALA A 54 3.61 3.39 -1.00
N ARG A 55 4.08 2.84 -2.11
CA ARG A 55 4.74 3.61 -3.17
C ARG A 55 3.78 4.52 -3.92
N ILE A 56 2.59 4.05 -4.28
CA ILE A 56 1.54 4.85 -4.93
C ILE A 56 1.13 6.00 -4.01
N ALA A 57 0.95 5.74 -2.72
CA ALA A 57 0.66 6.77 -1.73
C ALA A 57 1.79 7.82 -1.64
N ALA A 58 3.06 7.39 -1.59
CA ALA A 58 4.21 8.28 -1.61
C ALA A 58 4.22 9.15 -2.87
N GLU A 59 4.17 8.52 -4.05
CA GLU A 59 4.19 9.20 -5.35
C GLU A 59 3.04 10.21 -5.47
N THR A 60 1.84 9.85 -5.00
CA THR A 60 0.68 10.74 -4.95
C THR A 60 0.94 11.99 -4.12
N ILE A 61 1.44 11.83 -2.89
CA ILE A 61 1.75 12.96 -2.00
C ILE A 61 2.83 13.84 -2.67
N VAL A 62 3.89 13.21 -3.18
CA VAL A 62 5.00 13.91 -3.85
C VAL A 62 4.51 14.72 -5.05
N GLU A 63 3.68 14.14 -5.91
CA GLU A 63 3.17 14.80 -7.12
C GLU A 63 2.44 16.10 -6.79
N HIS A 64 1.60 16.08 -5.75
CA HIS A 64 0.81 17.25 -5.38
C HIS A 64 1.59 18.28 -4.56
N VAL A 65 2.46 17.82 -3.67
CA VAL A 65 3.13 18.71 -2.70
C VAL A 65 4.40 19.34 -3.28
N ARG A 66 5.08 18.69 -4.25
CA ARG A 66 6.35 19.17 -4.82
C ARG A 66 6.29 20.62 -5.31
N HIS A 67 5.15 21.05 -5.83
CA HIS A 67 4.97 22.40 -6.37
C HIS A 67 4.12 23.30 -5.48
N ALA A 68 3.88 22.91 -4.24
CA ALA A 68 3.17 23.74 -3.27
C ALA A 68 3.91 25.06 -3.02
N VAL A 69 3.16 26.13 -2.77
CA VAL A 69 3.70 27.44 -2.39
C VAL A 69 3.75 27.63 -0.88
N GLU A 70 2.92 26.88 -0.16
CA GLU A 70 2.86 26.84 1.31
C GLU A 70 2.69 25.39 1.73
N VAL A 71 3.43 24.96 2.75
CA VAL A 71 3.33 23.62 3.34
C VAL A 71 3.41 23.73 4.85
N GLU A 72 2.42 23.17 5.53
CA GLU A 72 2.33 23.07 6.97
C GLU A 72 2.11 21.61 7.39
N ILE A 73 2.90 21.15 8.36
CA ILE A 73 2.64 19.90 9.06
C ILE A 73 1.76 20.27 10.26
N ILE A 74 0.55 19.70 10.30
CA ILE A 74 -0.50 20.06 11.25
C ILE A 74 -0.97 18.85 12.05
N PRO A 75 -1.59 19.06 13.23
CA PRO A 75 -2.19 17.98 13.98
C PRO A 75 -3.18 17.19 13.14
N TYR A 76 -3.18 15.86 13.25
CA TYR A 76 -4.14 14.98 12.58
C TYR A 76 -5.59 15.43 12.84
N ALA A 77 -5.90 15.82 14.09
CA ALA A 77 -7.22 16.32 14.47
C ALA A 77 -7.65 17.59 13.72
N GLU A 78 -6.70 18.43 13.29
CA GLU A 78 -6.99 19.58 12.44
C GLU A 78 -7.18 19.16 10.97
N ALA A 79 -6.37 18.21 10.49
CA ALA A 79 -6.44 17.75 9.11
C ALA A 79 -7.78 17.05 8.77
N VAL A 80 -8.32 16.26 9.69
CA VAL A 80 -9.59 15.53 9.48
C VAL A 80 -10.84 16.37 9.69
N ASP A 81 -10.72 17.49 10.41
CA ASP A 81 -11.86 18.34 10.75
C ASP A 81 -12.19 19.27 9.59
N SER A 82 -13.17 18.87 8.77
CA SER A 82 -13.63 19.65 7.63
C SER A 82 -14.04 21.08 7.96
N SER A 83 -14.39 21.40 9.22
CA SER A 83 -14.73 22.76 9.64
C SER A 83 -13.51 23.68 9.80
N LYS A 84 -12.32 23.09 9.99
CA LYS A 84 -11.04 23.81 10.06
C LYS A 84 -10.31 23.88 8.73
N GLN A 85 -10.81 23.16 7.73
CA GLN A 85 -10.24 23.20 6.39
C GLN A 85 -10.54 24.54 5.73
N GLN A 86 -9.51 25.11 5.12
CA GLN A 86 -9.51 26.44 4.55
C GLN A 86 -9.61 26.38 3.03
N ASN A 87 -10.25 27.38 2.46
CA ASN A 87 -10.40 27.50 1.03
C ASN A 87 -9.04 27.71 0.33
N GLY A 88 -8.87 27.08 -0.83
CA GLY A 88 -7.60 27.08 -1.57
C GLY A 88 -6.47 26.30 -0.89
N TYR A 89 -6.77 25.47 0.11
CA TYR A 89 -5.84 24.51 0.69
C TYR A 89 -6.27 23.08 0.42
N HIS A 90 -5.26 22.23 0.31
CA HIS A 90 -5.38 20.79 0.21
C HIS A 90 -4.82 20.14 1.47
N TYR A 91 -5.38 18.99 1.83
CA TYR A 91 -5.01 18.26 3.02
C TYR A 91 -4.72 16.80 2.69
N PHE A 92 -3.63 16.27 3.25
CA PHE A 92 -3.37 14.84 3.30
C PHE A 92 -3.39 14.33 4.74
N TYR A 93 -4.06 13.22 4.97
CA TYR A 93 -4.13 12.56 6.28
C TYR A 93 -4.47 11.07 6.14
N LEU A 94 -4.12 10.27 7.15
CA LEU A 94 -4.43 8.83 7.19
C LEU A 94 -5.57 8.54 8.16
N VAL A 95 -6.66 7.92 7.66
CA VAL A 95 -7.80 7.45 8.47
C VAL A 95 -8.06 6.00 8.12
N ASP A 96 -8.15 5.14 9.15
CA ASP A 96 -8.40 3.69 9.00
C ASP A 96 -7.47 3.02 7.98
N GLY A 97 -6.23 3.50 7.96
CA GLY A 97 -5.15 3.07 7.07
C GLY A 97 -5.22 3.56 5.63
N LYS A 98 -6.29 4.27 5.24
CA LYS A 98 -6.43 4.85 3.91
C LYS A 98 -5.84 6.25 3.87
N LEU A 99 -5.32 6.63 2.71
CA LEU A 99 -4.84 7.99 2.46
C LEU A 99 -5.99 8.84 1.91
N TYR A 100 -6.27 9.92 2.61
CA TYR A 100 -7.24 10.93 2.21
C TYR A 100 -6.52 12.12 1.63
N HIS A 101 -7.06 12.64 0.53
CA HIS A 101 -6.70 13.90 -0.09
C HIS A 101 -7.95 14.74 -0.21
N SER A 102 -8.10 15.72 0.68
CA SER A 102 -9.24 16.63 0.65
C SER A 102 -8.87 18.00 0.09
N HIS A 103 -9.80 18.63 -0.60
CA HIS A 103 -9.70 20.02 -1.00
C HIS A 103 -11.08 20.68 -1.05
N PHE A 104 -11.08 21.98 -0.78
CA PHE A 104 -12.26 22.84 -0.89
C PHE A 104 -12.09 23.67 -2.16
N ALA A 105 -12.94 23.43 -3.17
CA ALA A 105 -12.93 24.23 -4.40
C ALA A 105 -13.71 25.53 -4.17
N GLU A 106 -13.21 26.66 -4.67
CA GLU A 106 -13.86 27.97 -4.54
C GLU A 106 -15.23 28.04 -5.26
N ASP A 107 -15.36 27.32 -6.38
CA ASP A 107 -16.49 27.45 -7.31
C ASP A 107 -17.67 26.52 -7.01
N GLU A 108 -17.45 25.47 -6.23
CA GLU A 108 -18.49 24.55 -5.81
C GLU A 108 -18.55 24.62 -4.30
N SER A 109 -19.73 24.77 -3.71
CA SER A 109 -19.93 24.54 -2.27
C SER A 109 -19.72 23.07 -1.87
N SER A 110 -18.89 22.33 -2.62
CA SER A 110 -18.62 20.91 -2.54
C SER A 110 -17.19 20.69 -2.01
N HIS A 111 -17.12 20.00 -0.89
CA HIS A 111 -15.87 19.50 -0.34
C HIS A 111 -15.52 18.22 -1.11
N GLN A 112 -14.42 18.23 -1.86
CA GLN A 112 -13.99 17.07 -2.63
C GLN A 112 -12.97 16.26 -1.83
N ILE A 113 -13.30 14.98 -1.58
CA ILE A 113 -12.44 14.03 -0.88
C ILE A 113 -12.10 12.90 -1.83
N LYS A 114 -10.81 12.72 -2.10
CA LYS A 114 -10.29 11.55 -2.79
C LYS A 114 -9.68 10.59 -1.76
N VAL A 115 -10.14 9.35 -1.79
CA VAL A 115 -9.65 8.28 -0.90
C VAL A 115 -8.84 7.30 -1.72
N TYR A 116 -7.61 7.07 -1.28
CA TYR A 116 -6.75 6.03 -1.82
C TYR A 116 -6.83 4.82 -0.88
N GLU A 117 -7.36 3.72 -1.40
CA GLU A 117 -7.52 2.43 -0.71
C GLU A 117 -6.17 1.71 -0.55
N VAL A 118 -5.28 2.34 0.20
CA VAL A 118 -3.98 1.80 0.60
C VAL A 118 -4.09 1.29 2.04
N ALA A 119 -3.36 0.24 2.41
CA ALA A 119 -3.37 -0.31 3.76
C ALA A 119 -2.16 0.19 4.56
N LEU A 120 -2.23 1.43 5.04
CA LEU A 120 -1.15 2.11 5.75
C LEU A 120 -1.39 2.18 7.26
N GLU A 121 -0.33 2.40 8.01
CA GLU A 121 -0.34 2.64 9.45
C GLU A 121 -0.13 4.14 9.68
N ASN A 122 -0.97 4.75 10.52
CA ASN A 122 -0.80 6.14 10.91
C ASN A 122 0.14 6.24 12.13
N HIS A 123 1.03 7.21 12.13
CA HIS A 123 1.99 7.44 13.20
C HIS A 123 2.47 8.89 13.24
N ASP A 124 3.11 9.27 14.34
CA ASP A 124 3.68 10.60 14.60
C ASP A 124 4.75 11.03 13.58
N LYS A 125 5.44 10.09 12.96
CA LYS A 125 6.48 10.39 11.95
C LYS A 125 6.01 10.40 10.51
N LEU A 126 4.70 10.41 10.24
CA LEU A 126 4.16 10.32 8.88
C LEU A 126 4.72 11.42 7.97
N PHE A 127 4.71 12.65 8.48
CA PHE A 127 5.30 13.82 7.83
C PHE A 127 6.35 14.43 8.75
N VAL A 128 7.54 14.68 8.20
CA VAL A 128 8.67 15.22 8.97
C VAL A 128 9.27 16.39 8.21
N LYS A 129 9.51 17.50 8.90
CA LYS A 129 10.37 18.56 8.37
C LYS A 129 11.82 18.07 8.46
N ALA A 130 12.36 17.56 7.36
CA ALA A 130 13.75 17.07 7.30
C ALA A 130 14.73 18.25 7.25
N GLU A 131 14.40 19.25 6.42
CA GLU A 131 15.09 20.55 6.37
C GLU A 131 14.08 21.67 6.14
N GLU A 132 14.54 22.92 6.00
CA GLU A 132 13.66 24.08 5.81
C GLU A 132 12.71 23.93 4.61
N ASN A 133 13.20 23.33 3.52
CA ASN A 133 12.47 23.12 2.26
C ASN A 133 12.41 21.66 1.83
N VAL A 134 12.69 20.73 2.75
CA VAL A 134 12.68 19.29 2.47
C VAL A 134 11.64 18.62 3.36
N LEU A 135 10.60 18.07 2.74
CA LEU A 135 9.56 17.30 3.43
C LEU A 135 9.93 15.81 3.38
N GLY A 136 10.08 15.21 4.55
CA GLY A 136 10.15 13.76 4.72
C GLY A 136 8.74 13.15 4.82
N ILE A 137 8.53 12.04 4.12
CA ILE A 137 7.29 11.26 4.10
C ILE A 137 7.66 9.83 4.47
N ASN A 138 7.13 9.35 5.59
CA ASN A 138 7.37 8.00 6.09
C ASN A 138 6.05 7.23 6.09
N LEU A 139 5.89 6.30 5.16
CA LEU A 139 4.71 5.47 5.03
C LEU A 139 5.02 4.06 5.45
N THR A 140 4.12 3.49 6.23
CA THR A 140 4.25 2.14 6.73
C THR A 140 3.03 1.34 6.28
N ALA A 141 3.19 0.38 5.37
CA ALA A 141 2.14 -0.56 5.02
C ALA A 141 2.23 -1.78 5.93
N GLN A 142 1.09 -2.21 6.49
CA GLN A 142 1.03 -3.37 7.38
C GLN A 142 -0.09 -4.32 6.96
N GLN A 143 0.25 -5.61 6.84
CA GLN A 143 -0.73 -6.68 6.72
C GLN A 143 -0.26 -7.91 7.49
N GLN A 144 -1.09 -8.38 8.42
CA GLN A 144 -0.79 -9.50 9.31
C GLN A 144 0.53 -9.31 10.10
N LYS A 145 1.62 -10.01 9.70
CA LYS A 145 2.92 -10.02 10.39
C LYS A 145 4.03 -9.32 9.59
N GLN A 146 3.73 -8.78 8.42
CA GLN A 146 4.72 -8.13 7.57
C GLN A 146 4.45 -6.63 7.53
N GLN A 147 5.53 -5.87 7.68
CA GLN A 147 5.54 -4.42 7.63
C GLN A 147 6.49 -4.01 6.52
N PHE A 148 6.04 -3.10 5.66
CA PHE A 148 6.85 -2.49 4.63
C PHE A 148 6.91 -0.98 4.84
N LYS A 149 8.10 -0.41 4.78
CA LYS A 149 8.33 1.01 5.03
C LYS A 149 8.84 1.69 3.76
N VAL A 150 8.25 2.82 3.44
CA VAL A 150 8.70 3.74 2.40
C VAL A 150 9.05 5.04 3.08
N GLU A 151 10.33 5.40 3.01
CA GLU A 151 10.84 6.69 3.49
C GLU A 151 11.32 7.45 2.26
N THR A 152 10.78 8.64 2.06
CA THR A 152 11.14 9.51 0.92
C THR A 152 11.23 10.95 1.36
N GLU A 153 12.13 11.69 0.75
CA GLU A 153 12.33 13.11 0.98
C GLU A 153 12.10 13.87 -0.31
N ILE A 154 11.38 14.99 -0.22
CA ILE A 154 11.13 15.86 -1.36
C ILE A 154 11.59 17.27 -1.09
N PHE A 155 12.40 17.77 -2.01
CA PHE A 155 12.74 19.18 -2.07
C PHE A 155 11.57 19.98 -2.65
N LEU A 156 11.22 21.08 -1.99
CA LEU A 156 10.12 21.97 -2.34
C LEU A 156 10.66 23.27 -2.97
N PRO A 157 10.87 23.30 -4.31
CA PRO A 157 11.54 24.41 -4.97
C PRO A 157 10.80 25.75 -4.87
N ASN A 158 9.47 25.73 -4.76
CA ASN A 158 8.67 26.95 -4.69
C ASN A 158 8.79 27.64 -3.32
N LEU A 159 8.86 26.87 -2.22
CA LEU A 159 9.14 27.41 -0.89
C LEU A 159 10.55 27.98 -0.83
N ALA A 160 11.53 27.22 -1.32
CA ALA A 160 12.93 27.66 -1.38
C ALA A 160 13.09 28.96 -2.18
N ARG A 161 12.38 29.10 -3.31
CA ARG A 161 12.39 30.34 -4.11
C ARG A 161 11.72 31.51 -3.39
N ALA A 162 10.62 31.26 -2.69
CA ALA A 162 9.92 32.26 -1.91
C ALA A 162 10.68 32.66 -0.62
N GLN A 163 11.78 31.97 -0.31
CA GLN A 163 12.51 32.10 0.96
C GLN A 163 11.60 31.83 2.18
N THR A 164 10.61 30.98 1.98
CA THR A 164 9.77 30.41 3.03
C THR A 164 10.24 28.99 3.32
N GLY A 165 9.68 28.37 4.36
CA GLY A 165 9.97 26.99 4.71
C GLY A 165 8.74 26.27 5.24
N ILE A 166 8.89 24.97 5.43
CA ILE A 166 7.85 24.13 6.02
C ILE A 166 7.61 24.57 7.47
N VAL A 167 6.35 24.77 7.83
CA VAL A 167 5.95 25.08 9.21
C VAL A 167 5.45 23.79 9.86
N ASP A 168 6.11 23.33 10.92
CA ASP A 168 5.60 22.22 11.74
C ASP A 168 4.90 22.77 12.98
N LYS A 169 3.59 22.52 13.08
CA LYS A 169 2.71 22.94 14.19
C LYS A 169 2.38 21.79 15.14
N THR A 170 3.02 20.63 14.97
CA THR A 170 2.72 19.41 15.75
C THR A 170 3.70 19.19 16.89
N GLY A 171 3.25 18.48 17.92
CA GLY A 171 4.14 17.96 18.97
C GLY A 171 4.92 16.71 18.52
N GLU A 172 5.97 16.35 19.26
CA GLU A 172 6.85 15.21 18.93
C GLU A 172 6.15 13.84 18.89
N SER A 173 5.00 13.68 19.56
CA SER A 173 4.26 12.39 19.63
C SER A 173 2.83 12.47 19.09
N GLU A 174 2.51 13.50 18.31
CA GLU A 174 1.17 13.68 17.76
C GLU A 174 1.09 13.13 16.33
N TRP A 175 0.01 12.44 15.99
CA TRP A 175 -0.25 12.04 14.61
C TRP A 175 -0.40 13.28 13.73
N LYS A 176 0.17 13.21 12.54
CA LYS A 176 0.36 14.38 11.70
C LYS A 176 -0.50 14.30 10.44
N GLY A 177 -1.04 15.44 10.04
CA GLY A 177 -1.56 15.68 8.71
C GLY A 177 -0.68 16.69 7.98
N LEU A 178 -0.91 16.81 6.69
CA LEU A 178 -0.22 17.78 5.84
C LEU A 178 -1.25 18.73 5.25
N LYS A 179 -1.02 20.03 5.41
CA LYS A 179 -1.78 21.09 4.75
C LYS A 179 -0.87 21.77 3.75
N TYR A 180 -1.34 21.99 2.54
CA TYR A 180 -0.56 22.69 1.53
C TYR A 180 -1.44 23.49 0.58
N ARG A 181 -0.86 24.51 -0.04
CA ARG A 181 -1.49 25.30 -1.10
C ARG A 181 -0.75 25.05 -2.40
N SER A 182 -1.47 24.64 -3.44
CA SER A 182 -0.93 24.57 -4.80
C SER A 182 -0.83 25.99 -5.39
N LYS A 183 0.08 26.15 -6.34
CA LYS A 183 0.15 27.36 -7.18
C LYS A 183 -1.07 27.48 -8.09
#